data_AF-A0A371EWG9-F1
#
_entry.id   AF-A0A371EWG9-F1
#
_cell.length_a   1.000
_cell.length_b   1.000
_cell.length_c   1.000
_cell.angle_alpha   90.00
_cell.angle_beta   90.00
_cell.angle_gamma   90.00
#
_symmetry.space_group_name_H-M   'P 1'
#
loop_
_entity.id
_entity.type
_entity.pdbx_description
1 polymer ?
#
loop_
_entity_poly.entity_id
_entity_poly.type
_entity_poly.pdbx_seq_one_letter_code
_entity_poly.pdbx_strand_id
1 'polypeptide(L)'
;MGREARGEIVCIPSEAEALLKLKHYLNDSSNTLSSWNSSALSNCCLWPAVVCNNITAHVVELHLNTSYSSFEGEINVGNPYLNL
;
A
#
# COMPACT_ATOMS: atom_id res chain seq x y z
N MET A 1 6.48 22.83 29.22
CA MET A 1 7.81 22.56 28.64
C MET A 1 7.64 21.57 27.50
N GLY A 2 7.89 22.02 26.25
CA GLY A 2 8.09 21.20 25.03
C GLY A 2 6.81 20.55 24.46
N ARG A 3 6.53 20.62 23.15
CA ARG A 3 7.47 20.56 22.03
C ARG A 3 6.95 21.37 20.84
N GLU A 4 7.58 22.51 20.56
CA GLU A 4 7.71 23.01 19.19
C GLU A 4 9.04 22.45 18.66
N ALA A 5 8.97 21.28 18.04
CA ALA A 5 9.95 20.91 17.03
C ALA A 5 9.25 21.19 15.70
N ARG A 6 9.95 21.76 14.71
CA ARG A 6 9.46 21.81 13.33
C ARG A 6 8.93 20.41 13.02
N GLY A 7 7.60 20.31 12.87
CA GLY A 7 6.86 19.06 13.00
C GLY A 7 7.20 18.12 11.85
N GLU A 8 8.31 17.42 11.96
CA GLU A 8 8.56 16.22 11.18
C GLU A 8 7.45 15.26 11.58
N ILE A 9 6.47 15.09 10.70
CA ILE A 9 5.42 14.11 10.90
C ILE A 9 6.13 12.76 10.90
N VAL A 10 6.42 12.24 12.08
CA VAL A 10 6.97 10.90 12.25
C VAL A 10 5.80 9.94 12.21
N CYS A 11 5.94 8.84 11.48
CA CYS A 11 4.89 7.83 11.44
C CYS A 11 4.55 7.35 12.86
N ILE A 12 3.27 7.11 13.11
CA ILE A 12 2.83 6.52 14.37
C ILE A 12 3.35 5.07 14.43
N PRO A 13 4.10 4.67 15.48
CA PRO A 13 4.79 3.38 15.50
C PRO A 13 3.87 2.18 15.26
N SER A 14 2.66 2.19 15.83
CA SER A 14 1.68 1.13 15.64
C SER A 14 1.12 1.06 14.21
N GLU A 15 1.00 2.21 13.54
CA GLU A 15 0.55 2.26 12.14
C GLU A 15 1.66 1.78 11.21
N ALA A 16 2.90 2.20 11.43
CA ALA A 16 4.06 1.69 10.70
C ALA A 16 4.16 0.16 10.81
N GLU A 17 4.01 -0.38 12.02
CA GLU A 17 4.05 -1.83 12.25
C GLU A 17 2.90 -2.55 11.51
N ALA A 18 1.68 -2.01 11.56
CA ALA A 18 0.53 -2.59 10.88
C ALA A 18 0.71 -2.58 9.35
N LEU A 19 1.21 -1.47 8.78
CA LEU A 19 1.49 -1.35 7.34
C LEU A 19 2.59 -2.31 6.89
N LEU A 20 3.65 -2.48 7.68
CA LEU A 20 4.73 -3.42 7.37
C LEU A 20 4.25 -4.88 7.47
N LYS A 21 3.40 -5.21 8.45
CA LYS A 21 2.74 -6.52 8.52
C LYS A 21 1.88 -6.75 7.29
N LEU A 22 1.05 -5.78 6.91
CA LEU A 22 0.19 -5.86 5.73
C LEU A 22 1.01 -6.09 4.45
N LYS A 23 2.12 -5.38 4.28
CA LYS A 23 3.06 -5.56 3.14
C LYS A 23 3.51 -7.01 2.96
N HIS A 24 3.73 -7.77 4.05
CA HIS A 24 4.11 -9.18 3.95
C HIS A 24 3.00 -10.09 3.42
N TYR A 25 1.74 -9.69 3.54
CA TYR A 25 0.59 -10.45 3.06
C TYR A 25 0.13 -10.04 1.66
N LEU A 26 0.64 -8.92 1.13
CA LEU A 26 0.30 -8.42 -0.19
C LEU A 26 1.32 -8.89 -1.23
N ASN A 27 0.82 -9.40 -2.36
CA ASN A 27 1.67 -9.67 -3.51
C ASN A 27 1.90 -8.37 -4.31
N ASP A 28 2.99 -7.67 -4.02
CA ASP A 28 3.35 -6.41 -4.68
C ASP A 28 4.13 -6.65 -5.99
N SER A 29 3.41 -7.10 -7.03
CA SER A 29 3.99 -7.27 -8.37
C SER A 29 4.43 -5.94 -9.01
N SER A 30 3.84 -4.84 -8.56
CA SER A 30 4.11 -3.48 -9.04
C SER A 30 5.32 -2.80 -8.36
N ASN A 31 5.86 -3.43 -7.30
CA ASN A 31 6.92 -2.89 -6.46
C ASN A 31 6.59 -1.52 -5.81
N THR A 32 5.31 -1.19 -5.68
CA THR A 32 4.81 0.09 -5.14
C THR A 32 5.09 0.22 -3.64
N LEU A 33 5.04 -0.90 -2.90
CA LEU A 33 5.21 -0.95 -1.45
C LEU A 33 6.68 -1.13 -1.06
N SER A 34 7.60 -1.22 -2.03
CA SER A 34 9.03 -1.44 -1.79
C SER A 34 9.65 -0.39 -0.86
N SER A 35 9.23 0.88 -0.98
CA SER A 35 9.72 2.00 -0.18
C SER A 35 9.27 2.00 1.28
N TRP A 36 8.26 1.19 1.63
CA TRP A 36 7.78 1.08 3.01
C TRP A 36 8.85 0.39 3.86
N ASN A 37 9.37 1.10 4.87
CA ASN A 37 10.48 0.62 5.69
C ASN A 37 10.35 1.05 7.16
N SER A 38 10.93 0.29 8.08
CA SER A 38 10.83 0.53 9.53
C SER A 38 11.78 1.60 10.09
N SER A 39 12.42 2.43 9.25
CA SER A 39 13.34 3.43 9.79
C SER A 39 12.57 4.45 10.62
N ALA A 40 13.05 4.70 11.84
CA ALA A 40 12.39 5.57 12.83
C ALA A 40 12.24 7.04 12.39
N LEU A 41 12.83 7.40 11.26
CA LEU A 41 12.74 8.72 10.62
C LEU A 41 11.80 8.74 9.41
N SER A 42 11.26 7.58 8.99
CA SER A 42 10.39 7.52 7.82
C SER A 42 8.98 7.96 8.18
N ASN A 43 8.54 9.07 7.60
CA ASN A 43 7.15 9.46 7.60
C ASN A 43 6.36 8.52 6.66
N CYS A 44 5.46 7.70 7.21
CA CYS A 44 4.64 6.79 6.41
C CYS A 44 3.69 7.52 5.47
N CYS A 45 3.34 8.78 5.74
CA CYS A 45 2.56 9.61 4.83
C CYS A 45 3.32 9.96 3.54
N LEU A 46 4.64 9.75 3.51
CA LEU A 46 5.47 9.88 2.31
C LEU A 46 5.64 8.55 1.58
N TRP A 47 5.16 7.45 2.14
CA TRP A 47 5.21 6.18 1.45
C TRP A 47 4.24 6.18 0.27
N PRO A 48 4.63 5.61 -0.87
CA PRO A 48 3.71 5.45 -2.00
C PRO A 48 2.45 4.71 -1.55
N ALA A 49 1.31 5.11 -2.11
CA ALA A 49 -0.01 4.55 -1.81
C ALA A 49 -0.52 4.73 -0.36
N VAL A 50 0.15 5.52 0.50
CA VAL A 50 -0.36 5.86 1.83
C VAL A 50 -0.97 7.26 1.81
N VAL A 51 -2.18 7.39 2.34
CA VAL A 51 -2.85 8.68 2.53
C VAL A 51 -3.05 8.90 4.02
N CYS A 52 -2.61 10.05 4.51
CA CYS A 52 -2.76 10.45 5.91
C CYS A 52 -3.71 11.62 6.08
N ASN A 53 -4.30 11.72 7.27
CA ASN A 53 -4.95 12.93 7.74
C ASN A 53 -3.88 14.01 8.02
N ASN A 54 -4.04 15.19 7.44
CA ASN A 54 -3.07 16.29 7.54
C ASN A 54 -3.06 17.00 8.91
N ILE A 55 -4.04 16.77 9.76
CA ILE A 55 -4.14 17.35 11.11
C ILE A 55 -3.63 16.36 12.15
N THR A 56 -4.07 15.10 12.06
CA THR A 56 -3.78 14.08 13.09
C THR A 56 -2.61 13.17 12.74
N ALA A 57 -2.10 13.25 11.50
CA ALA A 57 -1.04 12.39 10.97
C ALA A 57 -1.37 10.88 10.91
N HIS A 58 -2.62 10.50 11.18
CA HIS A 58 -3.07 9.11 11.07
C HIS A 58 -3.20 8.68 9.61
N VAL A 59 -2.80 7.45 9.30
CA VAL A 59 -3.11 6.81 8.02
C VAL A 59 -4.62 6.58 7.92
N VAL A 60 -5.24 7.10 6.86
CA VAL A 60 -6.69 7.02 6.63
C VAL A 60 -7.06 6.17 5.42
N GLU A 61 -6.16 6.02 4.45
CA GLU A 61 -6.44 5.28 3.22
C GLU A 61 -5.17 4.68 2.60
N LEU A 62 -5.33 3.55 1.91
CA LEU A 62 -4.29 2.83 1.19
C LEU A 62 -4.70 2.58 -0.26
N HIS A 63 -3.93 3.08 -1.22
CA HIS A 63 -4.15 2.88 -2.65
C HIS A 63 -3.39 1.66 -3.17
N LEU A 64 -3.87 0.47 -2.84
CA LEU A 64 -3.26 -0.78 -3.31
C LEU A 64 -3.77 -1.08 -4.72
N ASN A 65 -2.93 -0.93 -5.74
CA ASN A 65 -3.30 -1.31 -7.09
C ASN A 65 -3.27 -2.83 -7.23
N THR A 66 -4.44 -3.46 -7.12
CA THR A 66 -4.60 -4.87 -7.49
C THR A 66 -4.77 -4.91 -9.01
N SER A 67 -3.69 -5.19 -9.74
CA SER A 67 -3.80 -5.57 -11.15
C SER A 67 -4.53 -6.91 -11.19
N TYR A 68 -5.86 -6.89 -11.29
CA TYR A 68 -6.56 -8.04 -11.83
C TYR A 68 -6.09 -8.14 -13.26
N SER A 69 -5.17 -9.07 -13.54
CA SER A 69 -4.96 -9.53 -14.90
C SER A 69 -6.32 -10.06 -15.36
N SER A 70 -7.07 -9.23 -16.09
CA SER A 70 -8.18 -9.71 -16.89
C SER A 70 -7.58 -10.84 -17.71
N PHE A 71 -8.05 -12.07 -17.49
CA PHE A 71 -7.80 -13.14 -18.42
C PHE A 71 -8.45 -12.69 -19.74
N GLU A 72 -7.68 -12.01 -20.59
CA GLU A 72 -7.97 -11.94 -22.02
C GLU A 72 -7.62 -13.32 -22.60
N GLY A 73 -8.32 -14.34 -22.11
CA GLY A 73 -8.45 -15.58 -22.83
C GLY A 73 -9.44 -15.29 -23.94
N GLU A 74 -8.97 -15.25 -25.18
CA GLU A 74 -9.84 -15.31 -26.35
C GLU A 74 -10.72 -16.56 -26.19
N ILE A 75 -12.03 -16.36 -25.97
CA ILE A 75 -12.99 -17.45 -26.18
C ILE A 75 -12.99 -17.68 -27.69
N ASN A 76 -12.13 -18.57 -28.14
CA ASN A 76 -12.17 -19.07 -29.50
C ASN A 76 -13.46 -19.89 -29.64
N VAL A 77 -14.50 -19.27 -30.21
CA VAL A 77 -15.79 -19.87 -30.60
C VAL A 77 -15.58 -20.82 -31.79
N GLY A 78 -14.70 -21.79 -31.59
CA GLY A 78 -14.22 -22.76 -32.54
C GLY A 78 -13.47 -23.91 -31.87
N ASN A 79 -13.32 -23.89 -30.54
CA ASN A 79 -12.82 -25.04 -29.80
C ASN A 79 -13.94 -26.08 -29.62
N PRO A 80 -13.85 -27.27 -30.26
CA PRO A 80 -14.88 -28.31 -30.18
C PRO A 80 -14.92 -29.03 -28.83
N TYR A 81 -14.07 -28.67 -27.86
CA TYR A 81 -14.03 -29.28 -26.53
C TYR A 81 -14.80 -28.52 -25.45
N LEU A 82 -15.40 -27.36 -25.77
CA LEU A 82 -16.37 -26.70 -24.88
C LEU A 82 -17.76 -27.27 -25.16
N ASN A 83 -18.12 -28.33 -24.44
CA ASN A 83 -19.52 -28.75 -24.32
C ASN A 83 -20.23 -27.76 -23.38
N LEU A 84 -21.02 -26.85 -23.96
CA LEU A 84 -22.17 -26.24 -23.26
C LEU A 84 -23.38 -27.16 -23.40
#